data_AF-A0A4Y2V5A4-F1
#
_entry.id   AF-A0A4Y2V5A4-F1
#
_cell.length_a   1.000
_cell.length_b   1.000
_cell.length_c   1.000
_cell.angle_alpha   90.00
_cell.angle_beta   90.00
_cell.angle_gamma   90.00
#
_symmetry.space_group_name_H-M   'P 1'
#
loop_
_entity.id
_entity.type
_entity.pdbx_description
1 polymer ?
#
loop_
_entity_poly.entity_id
_entity_poly.type
_entity_poly.pdbx_seq_one_letter_code
_entity_poly.pdbx_strand_id
1 'polypeptide(L)'
;MKSQHYLNGHVIPSMDFFFLDGTGIFQDDNSKIYRALITQNWFREHEDSFSHMNWSPQSPYLNPIEILWDRLEHRLLGGSFLPSSVQCLGDKLLQIWTTISAETIQNLKQYHVEYTLYSSP
;
A
#
# COMPACT_ATOMS: atom_id res chain seq x y z
N MET A 1 -10.98 5.03 16.49
CA MET A 1 -10.03 6.08 16.91
C MET A 1 -8.64 5.93 16.28
N LYS A 2 -7.93 4.78 16.41
CA LYS A 2 -6.60 4.62 15.78
C LYS A 2 -6.62 4.71 14.24
N SER A 3 -7.59 4.09 13.56
CA SER A 3 -7.64 4.08 12.09
C SER A 3 -7.80 5.49 11.48
N GLN A 4 -8.71 6.31 12.01
CA GLN A 4 -8.89 7.70 11.54
C GLN A 4 -7.65 8.57 11.77
N HIS A 5 -6.89 8.34 12.85
CA HIS A 5 -5.65 9.07 13.10
C HIS A 5 -4.60 8.82 12.01
N TYR A 6 -4.44 7.57 11.57
CA TYR A 6 -3.52 7.25 10.47
C TYR A 6 -4.02 7.78 9.12
N LEU A 7 -5.33 7.68 8.85
CA LEU A 7 -5.91 8.18 7.60
C LEU A 7 -5.72 9.70 7.47
N ASN A 8 -6.06 10.47 8.50
CA ASN A 8 -5.86 11.91 8.51
C ASN A 8 -4.38 12.32 8.49
N GLY A 9 -3.53 11.60 9.22
CA GLY A 9 -2.12 11.96 9.35
C GLY A 9 -1.27 11.65 8.12
N HIS A 10 -1.69 10.69 7.28
CA HIS A 10 -0.86 10.20 6.18
C HIS A 10 -1.56 10.17 4.82
N VAL A 11 -2.84 9.81 4.75
CA VAL A 11 -3.53 9.66 3.45
C VAL A 11 -3.79 11.02 2.82
N ILE A 12 -4.41 11.95 3.56
CA ILE A 12 -4.71 13.30 3.03
C ILE A 12 -3.44 14.04 2.60
N PRO A 13 -2.39 14.14 3.44
CA PRO A 13 -1.16 14.83 3.02
C PRO A 13 -0.48 14.17 1.81
N SER A 14 -0.58 12.84 1.68
CA SER A 14 -0.01 12.13 0.52
C SER A 14 -0.83 12.40 -0.75
N MET A 15 -2.16 12.43 -0.66
CA MET A 15 -3.02 12.77 -1.79
C MET A 15 -2.77 14.19 -2.27
N ASP A 16 -2.72 15.14 -1.35
CA ASP A 16 -2.44 16.54 -1.66
C ASP A 16 -1.04 16.71 -2.30
N PHE A 17 -0.06 15.90 -1.90
CA PHE A 17 1.30 15.99 -2.45
C PHE A 17 1.45 15.33 -3.82
N PHE A 18 0.89 14.13 -4.02
CA PHE A 18 1.09 13.33 -5.23
C PHE A 18 -0.02 13.52 -6.29
N PHE A 19 -1.21 13.97 -5.91
CA PHE A 19 -2.41 14.08 -6.74
C PHE A 19 -3.12 15.43 -6.55
N LEU A 20 -2.37 16.52 -6.77
CA LEU A 20 -2.82 17.90 -6.60
C LEU A 20 -4.10 18.28 -7.37
N ASP A 21 -4.45 17.51 -8.41
CA ASP A 21 -5.64 17.70 -9.24
C ASP A 21 -6.87 16.91 -8.75
N GLY A 22 -6.77 16.23 -7.61
CA GLY A 22 -7.84 15.42 -7.04
C GLY A 22 -8.08 14.10 -7.78
N THR A 23 -7.17 13.71 -8.69
CA THR A 23 -7.30 12.44 -9.44
C THR A 23 -6.78 11.22 -8.69
N GLY A 24 -6.41 11.39 -7.41
CA GLY A 24 -5.91 10.34 -6.57
C GLY A 24 -6.89 9.18 -6.43
N ILE A 25 -6.37 7.95 -6.48
CA ILE A 25 -7.15 6.74 -6.23
C ILE A 25 -6.50 6.03 -5.04
N PHE A 26 -7.25 5.89 -3.96
CA PHE A 26 -6.85 5.12 -2.79
C PHE A 26 -7.28 3.66 -2.95
N GLN A 27 -6.34 2.72 -2.84
CA GLN A 27 -6.60 1.29 -2.81
C GLN A 27 -6.25 0.73 -1.43
N ASP A 28 -7.13 -0.11 -0.90
CA ASP A 28 -6.87 -0.98 0.26
C ASP A 28 -7.22 -2.44 -0.05
N ASP A 29 -6.99 -3.34 0.93
CA ASP A 29 -7.23 -4.78 0.82
C ASP A 29 -8.67 -5.20 1.15
N ASN A 30 -9.58 -4.25 1.41
CA ASN A 30 -10.95 -4.48 1.88
C ASN A 30 -11.03 -5.42 3.12
N SER A 31 -9.98 -5.43 3.96
CA SER A 31 -9.95 -6.22 5.19
C SER A 31 -11.08 -5.83 6.14
N LYS A 32 -11.48 -6.75 7.04
CA LYS A 32 -12.66 -6.59 7.91
C LYS A 32 -12.60 -5.32 8.77
N ILE A 33 -11.40 -4.84 9.09
CA ILE A 33 -11.15 -3.64 9.88
C ILE A 33 -11.49 -2.36 9.08
N TYR A 34 -11.31 -2.36 7.76
CA TYR A 34 -11.65 -1.24 6.87
C TYR A 34 -13.13 -1.20 6.50
N ARG A 35 -13.88 -2.29 6.75
CA ARG A 35 -15.35 -2.32 6.67
C ARG A 35 -16.05 -1.78 7.90
N ALA A 36 -15.30 -1.32 8.91
CA ALA A 36 -15.89 -0.64 10.05
C ALA A 36 -16.58 0.65 9.57
N LEU A 37 -17.78 0.92 10.09
CA LEU A 37 -18.59 2.09 9.72
C LEU A 37 -17.80 3.42 9.84
N ILE A 38 -16.91 3.50 10.82
CA ILE A 38 -16.06 4.67 11.04
C ILE A 38 -15.09 4.95 9.87
N THR A 39 -14.56 3.91 9.24
CA THR A 39 -13.67 4.02 8.09
C THR A 39 -14.48 4.36 6.83
N GLN A 40 -15.65 3.74 6.67
CA GLN A 40 -16.56 4.04 5.55
C GLN A 40 -17.06 5.49 5.58
N ASN A 41 -17.42 6.00 6.76
CA ASN A 41 -17.82 7.39 6.93
C ASN A 41 -16.68 8.34 6.59
N TRP A 42 -15.45 8.01 7.00
CA TRP A 42 -14.28 8.81 6.68
C TRP A 42 -14.03 8.90 5.17
N PHE A 43 -14.15 7.80 4.42
CA PHE A 43 -14.05 7.84 2.96
C PHE A 43 -15.17 8.67 2.32
N ARG A 44 -16.39 8.60 2.83
CA ARG A 44 -17.52 9.42 2.36
C ARG A 44 -17.29 10.91 2.61
N GLU A 45 -16.70 11.27 3.76
CA GLU A 45 -16.35 12.65 4.09
C GLU A 45 -15.28 13.25 3.14
N HIS A 46 -14.51 12.41 2.45
CA HIS A 46 -13.39 12.81 1.59
C HIS A 46 -13.58 12.40 0.12
N GLU A 47 -14.81 12.07 -0.30
CA GLU A 47 -15.09 11.60 -1.66
C GLU A 47 -14.80 12.66 -2.75
N ASP A 48 -14.81 13.94 -2.37
CA ASP A 48 -14.44 15.07 -3.23
C ASP A 48 -12.91 15.25 -3.38
N SER A 49 -12.10 14.63 -2.51
CA SER A 49 -10.64 14.80 -2.49
C SER A 49 -9.90 13.70 -3.28
N PHE A 50 -10.41 12.48 -3.25
CA PHE A 50 -9.86 11.34 -3.97
C PHE A 50 -10.90 10.22 -4.10
N SER A 51 -10.70 9.33 -5.06
CA SER A 51 -11.58 8.16 -5.24
C SER A 51 -11.10 6.97 -4.41
N HIS A 52 -12.04 6.25 -3.78
CA HIS A 52 -11.75 4.95 -3.15
C HIS A 52 -11.99 3.81 -4.14
N MET A 53 -10.96 2.99 -4.41
CA MET A 53 -11.06 1.87 -5.33
C MET A 53 -11.90 0.74 -4.73
N ASN A 54 -12.96 0.35 -5.44
CA ASN A 54 -13.75 -0.82 -5.09
C ASN A 54 -12.98 -2.11 -5.45
N TRP A 55 -12.18 -2.60 -4.51
CA TRP A 55 -11.34 -3.79 -4.69
C TRP A 55 -12.01 -5.08 -4.21
N SER A 56 -11.88 -6.15 -4.98
CA SER A 56 -12.41 -7.47 -4.61
C SER A 56 -11.59 -8.07 -3.46
N PRO A 57 -12.23 -8.50 -2.35
CA PRO A 57 -11.53 -9.05 -1.18
C PRO A 57 -10.85 -10.41 -1.43
N GLN A 58 -11.03 -11.01 -2.62
CA GLN A 58 -10.48 -12.33 -2.96
C GLN A 58 -9.16 -12.26 -3.77
N SER A 59 -8.58 -11.08 -3.94
CA SER A 59 -7.39 -10.88 -4.78
C SER A 59 -6.17 -10.32 -4.01
N PRO A 60 -5.67 -10.99 -2.95
CA PRO A 60 -4.51 -10.52 -2.20
C PRO A 60 -3.25 -10.46 -3.07
N TYR A 61 -3.07 -11.42 -3.98
CA TYR A 61 -1.94 -11.48 -4.92
C TYR A 61 -1.91 -10.33 -5.93
N LEU A 62 -3.01 -9.60 -6.09
CA LEU A 62 -3.10 -8.47 -7.01
C LEU A 62 -2.84 -7.12 -6.32
N ASN A 63 -2.65 -7.10 -5.00
CA ASN A 63 -2.35 -5.86 -4.28
C ASN A 63 -0.86 -5.51 -4.45
N PRO A 64 -0.52 -4.37 -5.11
CA PRO A 64 0.87 -3.99 -5.34
C PRO A 64 1.73 -3.86 -4.07
N ILE A 65 1.11 -3.59 -2.91
CA ILE A 65 1.85 -3.50 -1.64
C ILE A 65 2.40 -4.85 -1.20
N GLU A 66 1.74 -5.97 -1.52
CA GLU A 66 2.21 -7.31 -1.18
C GLU A 66 3.49 -7.65 -1.97
N ILE A 67 3.56 -7.22 -3.24
CA ILE A 67 4.77 -7.36 -4.06
C ILE A 67 5.92 -6.53 -3.46
N LEU A 68 5.63 -5.37 -2.87
CA LEU A 68 6.65 -4.58 -2.17
C LEU A 68 7.12 -5.26 -0.89
N TRP A 69 6.20 -5.85 -0.11
CA TRP A 69 6.55 -6.62 1.08
C TRP A 69 7.43 -7.83 0.76
N ASP A 70 7.07 -8.59 -0.27
CA ASP A 70 7.88 -9.73 -0.75
C ASP A 70 9.31 -9.28 -1.12
N ARG A 71 9.44 -8.18 -1.87
CA ARG A 71 10.77 -7.63 -2.23
C ARG A 71 11.57 -7.16 -1.02
N LEU A 72 10.92 -6.57 -0.01
CA LEU A 72 11.57 -6.14 1.23
C LEU A 72 12.08 -7.34 2.01
N GLU A 73 11.26 -8.38 2.15
CA GLU A 73 11.62 -9.61 2.83
C GLU A 73 12.78 -10.32 2.11
N HIS A 74 12.70 -10.47 0.79
CA HIS A 74 13.78 -11.06 -0.01
C HIS A 74 15.11 -10.30 0.13
N ARG A 75 15.08 -8.97 0.16
CA ARG A 75 16.31 -8.15 0.38
C ARG A 75 16.82 -8.25 1.82
N LEU A 76 15.92 -8.37 2.79
CA LEU A 76 16.28 -8.52 4.19
C LEU A 76 16.94 -9.89 4.45
N LEU A 77 16.34 -10.97 3.91
CA LEU A 77 16.80 -12.36 4.07
C LEU A 77 17.97 -12.73 3.14
N GLY A 78 18.12 -12.04 2.01
CA GLY A 78 19.23 -12.25 1.08
C GLY A 78 20.60 -11.78 1.60
N GLY A 79 20.63 -11.05 2.72
CA GLY A 79 21.85 -10.67 3.42
C GLY A 79 22.14 -11.56 4.62
N SER A 80 23.38 -11.55 5.10
CA SER A 80 23.76 -12.14 6.40
C SER A 80 23.32 -11.28 7.59
N PHE A 81 22.12 -10.69 7.51
CA PHE A 81 21.61 -9.76 8.51
C PHE A 81 20.90 -10.53 9.63
N LEU A 82 21.39 -10.37 10.85
CA LEU A 82 20.75 -10.88 12.06
C LEU A 82 20.35 -9.68 12.93
N PRO A 83 19.06 -9.36 13.04
CA PRO A 83 18.62 -8.23 13.86
C PRO A 83 18.90 -8.52 15.34
N SER A 84 19.65 -7.63 15.98
CA SER A 84 19.93 -7.69 17.42
C SER A 84 18.84 -7.06 18.28
N SER A 85 17.91 -6.31 17.66
CA SER A 85 16.78 -5.67 18.31
C SER A 85 15.68 -5.32 17.29
N VAL A 86 14.49 -5.01 17.79
CA VAL A 86 13.38 -4.48 16.97
C VAL A 86 13.77 -3.16 16.29
N GLN A 87 14.54 -2.31 16.97
CA GLN A 87 15.03 -1.05 16.40
C GLN A 87 15.99 -1.33 15.22
N CYS A 88 16.93 -2.25 15.39
CA CYS A 88 17.87 -2.63 14.33
C CYS A 88 17.14 -3.19 13.10
N LEU A 89 16.09 -4.00 13.32
CA LEU A 89 15.22 -4.47 12.25
C LEU A 89 14.49 -3.31 11.57
N GLY A 90 13.91 -2.39 12.34
CA GLY A 90 13.22 -1.20 11.82
C GLY A 90 14.12 -0.31 10.97
N ASP A 91 15.33 -0.02 11.45
CA ASP A 91 16.32 0.79 10.72
C ASP A 91 16.75 0.10 9.42
N LYS A 92 16.91 -1.23 9.45
CA LYS A 92 17.26 -2.00 8.25
C LYS A 92 16.13 -2.01 7.24
N LEU A 93 14.89 -2.20 7.68
CA LEU A 93 13.71 -2.14 6.82
C LEU A 93 13.56 -0.76 6.18
N LEU A 94 13.76 0.32 6.94
CA LEU A 94 13.73 1.69 6.42
C LEU A 94 14.85 1.94 5.41
N GLN A 95 16.06 1.43 5.68
CA GLN A 95 17.17 1.50 4.72
C GLN A 95 16.80 0.81 3.41
N ILE A 96 16.22 -0.39 3.45
CA ILE A 96 15.82 -1.11 2.23
C ILE A 96 14.68 -0.36 1.54
N TRP A 97 13.67 0.12 2.28
CA TRP A 97 12.52 0.87 1.75
C TRP A 97 12.95 2.09 0.94
N THR A 98 13.90 2.87 1.48
CA THR A 98 14.41 4.08 0.81
C THR A 98 15.24 3.81 -0.46
N THR A 99 15.64 2.56 -0.70
CA THR A 99 16.33 2.14 -1.93
C THR A 99 15.38 1.71 -3.05
N ILE A 100 14.06 1.67 -2.79
CA ILE A 100 13.06 1.32 -3.81
C ILE A 100 12.90 2.51 -4.75
N SER A 101 13.25 2.35 -6.02
CA SER A 101 13.14 3.42 -7.01
C SER A 101 11.69 3.70 -7.41
N ALA A 102 11.40 4.93 -7.84
CA ALA A 102 10.11 5.27 -8.43
C ALA A 102 9.78 4.38 -9.64
N GLU A 103 10.78 4.03 -10.46
CA GLU A 103 10.64 3.07 -11.57
C GLU A 103 10.16 1.70 -11.07
N THR A 104 10.72 1.20 -9.97
CA THR A 104 10.28 -0.06 -9.36
C THR A 104 8.79 0.01 -9.03
N ILE A 105 8.36 1.11 -8.41
CA ILE A 105 6.96 1.32 -8.01
C ILE A 105 6.05 1.42 -9.23
N GLN A 106 6.47 2.12 -10.29
CA GLN A 106 5.70 2.24 -11.53
C GLN A 106 5.52 0.88 -12.22
N ASN A 107 6.57 0.06 -12.24
CA ASN A 107 6.53 -1.27 -12.85
C ASN A 107 5.66 -2.29 -12.08
N LEU A 108 5.31 -2.03 -10.81
CA LEU A 108 4.36 -2.88 -10.09
C LEU A 108 2.98 -2.92 -10.76
N LYS A 109 2.59 -1.84 -11.45
CA LYS A 109 1.32 -1.77 -12.17
C LYS A 109 1.25 -2.76 -13.35
N GLN A 110 2.38 -3.17 -13.90
CA GLN A 110 2.44 -4.07 -15.06
C GLN A 110 2.16 -5.53 -14.69
N TYR A 111 2.54 -5.97 -13.48
CA TYR A 111 2.20 -7.30 -12.96
C TYR A 111 0.69 -7.51 -12.81
N HIS A 112 -0.08 -6.43 -12.60
CA HIS A 112 -1.54 -6.50 -12.54
C HIS A 112 -2.19 -6.91 -13.88
N VAL A 113 -1.54 -6.62 -15.02
CA VAL A 113 -2.05 -6.92 -16.37
C VAL A 113 -1.70 -8.34 -16.80
N GLU A 114 -0.51 -8.85 -16.49
CA GLU A 114 -0.14 -10.23 -16.86
C GLU A 114 -0.95 -11.28 -16.08
N TYR A 115 -1.13 -11.12 -14.77
CA TYR A 115 -1.87 -12.09 -13.98
C TYR A 115 -3.38 -12.13 -14.30
N THR A 116 -3.96 -11.03 -14.80
CA THR A 116 -5.37 -11.02 -15.26
C THR A 116 -5.56 -11.67 -16.62
N LEU A 117 -4.56 -11.61 -17.51
CA LEU A 117 -4.60 -12.24 -18.84
C LEU A 117 -4.30 -13.76 -18.81
N TYR A 118 -3.55 -14.25 -17.82
CA TYR A 118 -3.19 -15.67 -17.70
C TYR A 118 -4.02 -16.47 -16.67
N SER A 119 -4.96 -15.83 -15.97
CA SER A 119 -5.77 -16.49 -14.92
C SER A 119 -7.28 -16.53 -15.20
N SER A 120 -7.72 -16.27 -16.44
CA SER A 120 -9.09 -16.62 -16.85
C SER A 120 -9.12 -18.06 -17.39
N PRO A 121 -10.08 -18.91 -16.97
CA PRO A 121 -10.26 -20.24 -17.54
C PRO A 121 -10.67 -20.22 -19.02
#